data_AF-A0A293M9R7-F1
#
_entry.id   AF-A0A293M9R7-F1
#
_cell.length_a   1.000
_cell.length_b   1.000
_cell.length_c   1.000
_cell.angle_alpha   90.00
_cell.angle_beta   90.00
_cell.angle_gamma   90.00
#
_symmetry.space_group_name_H-M   'P 1'
#
loop_
_entity.id
_entity.type
_entity.pdbx_description
1 polymer ?
#
loop_
_entity_poly.entity_id
_entity_poly.type
_entity_poly.pdbx_seq_one_letter_code
_entity_poly.pdbx_strand_id
1 'polypeptide(L)'
;MVVAASWELYEMFQAFLKAPAYHLALEAFLFMWVLWLMFRKSSPVEGANGKLTEKEKDDLIAEWTPDPLVPDTPLDHYAVKPRVVSGKVGTHVVVDGKECLNLATHTFRGR
;
A
#
# COMPACT_ATOMS: atom_id res chain seq x y z
N MET A 1 -14.32 -47.94 -25.09
CA MET A 1 -14.57 -46.60 -24.52
C MET A 1 -13.89 -45.49 -25.30
N VAL A 2 -12.60 -45.58 -25.65
CA VAL A 2 -11.90 -44.54 -26.44
C VAL A 2 -12.45 -44.36 -27.87
N VAL A 3 -12.79 -45.45 -28.55
CA VAL A 3 -13.31 -45.41 -29.95
C VAL A 3 -14.72 -44.81 -30.04
N ALA A 4 -15.57 -45.07 -29.04
CA ALA A 4 -16.89 -44.46 -28.95
C ALA A 4 -16.75 -42.95 -28.72
N ALA A 5 -15.91 -42.53 -27.76
CA ALA A 5 -15.64 -41.11 -27.52
C ALA A 5 -15.09 -40.39 -28.76
N SER A 6 -14.22 -41.02 -29.56
CA SER A 6 -13.73 -40.41 -30.81
C SER A 6 -14.81 -40.24 -31.89
N TRP A 7 -15.80 -41.12 -31.93
CA TRP A 7 -16.91 -41.03 -32.88
C TRP A 7 -17.92 -39.96 -32.47
N GLU A 8 -18.27 -39.89 -31.18
CA GLU A 8 -19.14 -38.83 -30.64
C GLU A 8 -18.53 -37.42 -30.86
N LEU A 9 -17.21 -37.28 -30.66
CA LEU A 9 -16.50 -36.04 -30.95
C LEU A 9 -16.54 -35.70 -32.45
N TYR A 10 -16.36 -36.70 -33.32
CA TYR A 10 -16.43 -36.52 -34.77
C TYR A 10 -17.80 -36.03 -35.23
N GLU A 11 -18.88 -36.63 -34.73
CA GLU A 11 -20.26 -36.20 -35.04
C GLU A 11 -20.55 -34.79 -34.52
N MET A 12 -20.05 -34.44 -33.33
CA MET A 12 -20.15 -33.09 -32.77
C MET A 12 -19.44 -32.06 -33.65
N PHE A 13 -18.22 -32.35 -34.12
CA PHE A 13 -17.49 -31.48 -35.05
C PHE A 13 -18.18 -31.34 -36.41
N GLN A 14 -18.74 -32.43 -36.93
CA GLN A 14 -19.51 -32.40 -38.19
C GLN A 14 -20.79 -31.56 -38.06
N ALA A 15 -21.53 -31.71 -36.96
CA ALA A 15 -22.72 -30.90 -36.68
C ALA A 15 -22.37 -29.41 -36.52
N PHE A 16 -21.24 -29.11 -35.88
CA PHE A 16 -20.75 -27.75 -35.70
C PHE A 16 -20.33 -27.10 -37.03
N LEU A 17 -19.64 -27.82 -37.91
CA LEU A 17 -19.23 -27.33 -39.24
C LEU A 17 -20.39 -27.25 -40.25
N LYS A 18 -21.48 -27.98 -40.02
CA LYS A 18 -22.71 -27.94 -40.83
C LYS A 18 -23.49 -26.63 -40.63
N ALA A 19 -23.29 -25.96 -39.50
CA ALA A 19 -23.94 -24.68 -39.19
C ALA A 19 -23.51 -23.57 -40.17
N PRO A 20 -24.35 -22.55 -40.43
CA PRO A 20 -24.02 -21.47 -41.36
C PRO A 20 -22.71 -20.79 -40.96
N ALA A 21 -21.79 -20.66 -41.93
CA ALA A 21 -20.42 -20.18 -41.72
C ALA A 21 -20.31 -18.83 -40.97
N TYR A 22 -21.33 -17.96 -41.10
CA TYR A 22 -21.41 -16.69 -40.39
C TYR A 22 -21.54 -16.84 -38.87
N HIS A 23 -22.26 -17.87 -38.40
CA HIS A 23 -22.42 -18.13 -36.96
C HIS A 23 -21.09 -18.56 -36.35
N LEU A 24 -20.38 -19.47 -37.01
CA LEU A 24 -19.05 -19.95 -36.60
C LEU A 24 -18.01 -18.82 -36.55
N ALA A 25 -17.99 -17.97 -37.58
CA ALA A 25 -17.08 -16.83 -37.64
C ALA A 25 -17.36 -15.81 -36.52
N LEU A 26 -18.64 -15.51 -36.26
CA LEU A 26 -19.05 -14.62 -35.17
C LEU A 26 -18.69 -15.21 -33.80
N GLU A 27 -18.92 -16.51 -33.59
CA GLU A 27 -18.60 -17.20 -32.34
C GLU A 27 -17.09 -17.18 -32.05
N ALA A 28 -16.25 -17.48 -33.05
CA ALA A 28 -14.81 -17.41 -32.92
C ALA A 28 -14.31 -15.98 -32.64
N PHE A 29 -14.89 -14.98 -33.32
CA PHE A 29 -14.59 -13.57 -33.06
C PHE A 29 -14.96 -13.17 -31.63
N LEU A 30 -16.14 -13.58 -31.16
CA LEU A 30 -16.62 -13.27 -29.81
C LEU A 30 -15.75 -13.95 -28.75
N PHE A 31 -15.37 -15.21 -28.95
CA PHE A 31 -14.45 -15.92 -28.06
C PHE A 31 -13.08 -15.23 -28.00
N MET A 32 -12.53 -14.86 -29.16
CA MET A 32 -11.27 -14.12 -29.24
C MET A 32 -11.37 -12.74 -28.59
N TRP A 33 -12.51 -12.05 -28.74
CA TRP A 33 -12.79 -10.77 -28.11
C TRP A 33 -12.87 -10.89 -26.59
N VAL A 34 -13.53 -11.93 -26.07
CA VAL A 34 -13.61 -12.23 -24.63
C VAL A 34 -12.23 -12.54 -24.07
N LEU A 35 -11.44 -13.39 -24.74
CA LEU A 35 -10.06 -13.66 -24.34
C LEU A 35 -9.24 -12.37 -24.32
N TRP A 36 -9.33 -11.54 -25.36
CA TRP A 36 -8.65 -10.26 -25.40
C TRP A 36 -9.08 -9.32 -24.27
N LEU A 37 -10.37 -9.26 -23.93
CA LEU A 37 -10.88 -8.49 -22.80
C LEU A 37 -10.36 -9.03 -21.46
N MET A 38 -10.27 -10.35 -21.29
CA MET A 38 -9.72 -10.98 -20.10
C MET A 38 -8.23 -10.64 -19.95
N PHE A 39 -7.45 -10.71 -21.03
CA PHE A 39 -6.02 -10.38 -21.00
C PHE A 39 -5.75 -8.87 -20.86
N ARG A 40 -6.62 -8.03 -21.43
CA ARG A 40 -6.54 -6.56 -21.30
C ARG A 40 -6.86 -6.08 -19.89
N LYS A 41 -7.61 -6.86 -19.10
CA LYS A 41 -7.88 -6.58 -17.67
C LYS A 41 -6.89 -7.24 -16.71
N SER A 42 -6.04 -8.16 -17.19
CA SER A 42 -4.99 -8.79 -16.37
C SER A 42 -3.68 -7.97 -16.25
N SER A 43 -3.70 -6.70 -16.64
CA SER A 43 -2.71 -5.69 -16.21
C SER A 43 -3.46 -4.38 -16.01
N PRO A 44 -3.54 -3.77 -14.81
CA PRO A 44 -2.63 -3.82 -13.66
C PRO A 44 -3.32 -4.27 -12.36
N VAL A 45 -2.76 -5.27 -11.68
CA VAL A 45 -2.91 -5.40 -10.21
C VAL A 45 -1.52 -5.67 -9.64
N GLU A 46 -0.62 -4.68 -9.80
CA GLU A 46 0.58 -4.49 -8.95
C GLU A 46 0.19 -4.10 -7.51
N GLY A 47 -0.91 -4.61 -6.97
CA GLY A 47 -1.48 -4.06 -5.74
C GLY A 47 -2.28 -5.01 -4.87
N ALA A 48 -2.29 -6.32 -5.13
CA ALA A 48 -3.05 -7.23 -4.26
C ALA A 48 -2.28 -8.47 -3.80
N ASN A 49 -1.68 -9.28 -4.68
CA ASN A 49 -1.08 -10.56 -4.25
C ASN A 49 -0.11 -11.15 -5.31
N GLY A 50 0.69 -10.30 -5.98
CA GLY A 50 1.81 -10.77 -6.81
C GLY A 50 3.02 -10.94 -5.91
N LYS A 51 3.53 -12.16 -5.78
CA LYS A 51 4.75 -12.50 -5.04
C LYS A 51 5.91 -11.66 -5.61
N LEU A 52 6.16 -10.48 -5.03
CA LEU A 52 7.34 -9.65 -5.32
C LEU A 52 8.56 -10.56 -5.29
N THR A 53 9.25 -10.66 -6.42
CA THR A 53 10.44 -11.50 -6.55
C THR A 53 11.47 -10.97 -5.54
N GLU A 54 12.26 -11.84 -4.89
CA GLU A 54 13.20 -11.42 -3.84
C GLU A 54 14.09 -10.24 -4.27
N LYS A 55 14.42 -10.17 -5.57
CA LYS A 55 15.18 -9.08 -6.20
C LYS A 55 14.48 -7.72 -6.17
N GLU A 56 13.17 -7.66 -6.45
CA GLU A 56 12.43 -6.40 -6.47
C GLU A 56 12.28 -5.81 -5.06
N LYS A 57 12.25 -6.67 -4.04
CA LYS A 57 12.24 -6.22 -2.64
C LYS A 57 13.57 -5.62 -2.23
N ASP A 58 14.68 -6.24 -2.60
CA ASP A 58 16.02 -5.74 -2.26
C ASP A 58 16.28 -4.38 -2.91
N ASP A 59 15.86 -4.19 -4.16
CA ASP A 59 15.97 -2.89 -4.84
C ASP A 59 15.10 -1.81 -4.14
N LEU A 60 13.86 -2.16 -3.74
CA LEU A 60 12.99 -1.26 -2.99
C LEU A 60 13.54 -0.90 -1.59
N ILE A 61 14.18 -1.85 -0.90
CA ILE A 61 14.81 -1.61 0.40
C ILE A 61 16.04 -0.71 0.25
N ALA A 62 16.82 -0.90 -0.82
CA ALA A 62 17.99 -0.07 -1.11
C ALA A 62 17.61 1.38 -1.46
N GLU A 63 16.49 1.58 -2.14
CA GLU A 63 15.98 2.91 -2.50
C GLU A 63 15.20 3.58 -1.35
N TRP A 64 14.71 2.81 -0.38
CA TRP A 64 13.90 3.36 0.70
C TRP A 64 14.69 4.29 1.62
N THR A 65 14.24 5.55 1.68
CA THR A 65 14.72 6.55 2.63
C THR A 65 13.61 6.84 3.63
N PRO A 66 13.88 6.77 4.96
CA PRO A 66 12.87 7.07 5.97
C PRO A 66 12.47 8.54 5.88
N ASP A 67 11.17 8.78 5.93
CA ASP A 67 10.63 10.14 6.02
C ASP A 67 11.12 10.79 7.32
N PRO A 68 11.74 11.99 7.28
CA PRO A 68 12.14 12.70 8.48
C PRO A 68 10.91 12.98 9.37
N LEU A 69 10.89 12.34 10.54
CA LEU A 69 9.84 12.47 11.57
C LEU A 69 9.55 13.91 12.01
N VAL A 70 10.43 14.86 11.69
CA VAL A 70 10.29 16.28 12.02
C VAL A 70 10.80 17.10 10.82
N PRO A 71 10.05 18.12 10.35
CA PRO A 71 10.56 19.05 9.34
C PRO A 71 11.83 19.76 9.85
N ASP A 72 12.69 20.19 8.92
CA ASP A 72 13.88 20.99 9.24
C ASP A 72 13.50 22.22 10.05
N THR A 73 13.69 22.11 11.36
CA THR A 73 13.31 23.16 12.30
C THR A 73 14.51 24.09 12.44
N PRO A 74 14.36 25.41 12.26
CA PRO A 74 15.47 26.34 12.44
C PRO A 74 16.08 26.17 13.84
N LEU A 75 17.42 26.19 13.90
CA LEU A 75 18.20 25.92 15.13
C LEU A 75 17.88 26.88 16.29
N ASP A 76 17.19 27.98 16.01
CA ASP A 76 16.77 29.00 16.97
C ASP A 76 15.31 28.85 17.45
N HIS A 77 14.63 27.76 17.07
CA HIS A 77 13.27 27.50 17.53
C HIS A 77 13.28 27.07 19.00
N TYR A 78 12.37 27.64 19.80
CA TYR A 78 12.14 27.28 21.21
C TYR A 78 11.99 25.77 21.47
N ALA A 79 11.49 25.00 20.49
CA ALA A 79 11.32 23.55 20.59
C ALA A 79 12.66 22.78 20.61
N VAL A 80 13.73 23.36 20.03
CA VAL A 80 15.07 22.76 19.95
C VAL A 80 15.89 23.02 21.22
N LYS A 81 15.61 24.13 21.93
CA LYS A 81 16.25 24.50 23.21
C LYS A 81 15.21 24.54 24.34
N PRO A 82 14.64 23.40 24.75
CA PRO A 82 13.69 23.39 25.86
C PRO A 82 14.39 23.85 27.14
N ARG A 83 13.75 24.76 27.88
CA ARG A 83 14.23 25.17 29.20
C ARG A 83 14.00 24.02 30.18
N VAL A 84 15.06 23.58 30.84
CA VAL A 84 14.99 22.43 31.72
C VAL A 84 14.68 22.90 33.12
N VAL A 85 13.55 22.44 33.64
CA VAL A 85 13.10 22.74 34.99
C VAL A 85 13.71 21.70 35.92
N SER A 86 14.53 22.16 36.88
CA SER A 86 15.11 21.31 37.92
C SER A 86 14.64 21.78 39.30
N GLY A 87 14.36 20.85 40.21
CA GLY A 87 13.93 21.16 41.58
C GLY A 87 12.56 20.60 41.97
N LYS A 88 12.22 20.75 43.26
CA LYS A 88 10.92 20.33 43.79
C LYS A 88 9.82 21.25 43.29
N VAL A 89 8.69 20.65 42.91
CA VAL A 89 7.48 21.39 42.51
C VAL A 89 6.93 22.13 43.74
N GLY A 90 6.96 23.46 43.70
CA GLY A 90 6.47 24.37 44.75
C GLY A 90 6.22 25.76 44.19
N THR A 91 6.12 26.78 45.05
CA THR A 91 5.90 28.19 44.66
C THR A 91 7.04 28.73 43.81
N HIS A 92 8.28 28.31 44.04
CA HIS A 92 9.44 28.66 43.24
C HIS A 92 10.02 27.40 42.60
N VAL A 93 10.52 27.54 41.38
CA VAL A 93 11.15 26.46 40.62
C VAL A 93 12.42 26.98 39.94
N VAL A 94 13.44 26.12 39.84
CA VAL A 94 14.71 26.50 39.21
C VAL A 94 14.64 26.15 37.73
N VAL A 95 14.68 27.17 36.88
CA VAL A 95 14.72 27.01 35.41
C VAL A 95 16.10 27.41 34.94
N ASP A 96 16.84 26.50 34.33
CA ASP A 96 18.21 26.72 33.84
C ASP A 96 19.15 27.36 34.92
N GLY A 97 19.01 26.94 36.18
CA GLY A 97 19.83 27.43 37.30
C GLY A 97 19.40 28.75 37.92
N LYS A 98 18.31 29.38 37.45
CA LYS A 98 17.76 30.61 38.02
C LYS A 98 16.46 30.33 38.77
N GLU A 99 16.34 30.86 39.98
CA GLU A 99 15.12 30.78 40.77
C GLU A 99 14.01 31.62 40.12
N CYS A 100 12.91 30.96 39.75
CA CYS A 100 11.77 31.58 39.08
C CYS A 100 10.48 31.26 39.84
N LEU A 101 9.50 32.16 39.81
CA LEU A 101 8.17 31.93 40.38
C LEU A 101 7.39 30.96 39.49
N ASN A 102 6.84 29.90 40.07
CA ASN A 102 6.03 28.90 39.38
C ASN A 102 4.59 29.41 39.20
N LEU A 103 4.29 29.93 38.01
CA LEU A 103 2.93 30.35 37.61
C LEU A 103 2.18 29.27 36.82
N ALA A 104 2.81 28.14 36.52
CA ALA A 104 2.20 27.04 35.79
C ALA A 104 1.31 26.16 36.68
N THR A 105 1.49 26.24 38.00
CA THR A 105 0.77 25.40 38.97
C THR A 105 -0.13 26.27 39.84
N HIS A 106 -1.44 25.97 39.87
CA HIS A 106 -2.42 26.64 40.72
C HIS A 106 -2.35 26.14 42.19
N THR A 107 -1.16 26.15 42.79
CA THR A 107 -0.98 25.77 44.21
C THR A 107 -0.99 27.01 45.09
N PHE A 108 -2.15 27.34 45.63
CA PHE A 108 -2.37 28.53 46.49
C PHE A 108 -1.95 28.35 47.97
N ARG A 109 -1.25 27.26 48.30
CA ARG A 109 -0.79 27.00 49.68
C ARG A 109 0.64 27.50 49.81
N GLY A 110 0.82 28.65 50.45
CA GLY A 110 2.13 29.26 50.73
C GLY A 110 2.87 28.60 51.89
N ARG A 111 3.13 27.30 51.80
CA ARG A 111 3.96 26.59 52.79
C ARG A 111 4.69 25.40 52.18
#